data_AF-A0A1Q9D688-F1
#
_entry.id   AF-A0A1Q9D688-F1
#
_cell.length_a   1.000
_cell.length_b   1.000
_cell.length_c   1.000
_cell.angle_alpha   90.00
_cell.angle_beta   90.00
_cell.angle_gamma   90.00
#
_symmetry.space_group_name_H-M   'P 1'
#
loop_
_entity.id
_entity.type
_entity.pdbx_description
1 polymer ?
#
loop_
_entity_poly.entity_id
_entity_poly.type
_entity_poly.pdbx_seq_one_letter_code
_entity_poly.pdbx_strand_id
1 'polypeptide(L)'
;MPFNRGLNPGRYTFEDAHEIVGGITHSFASFWESECTEMKEQLIAMDSQHTGRVPLSKFYGTGLEADWRFAESEAYLRELGALDETGRAGKQVIIPNYIQAASNCIVATNHYMVCCVNDCNPLLTELDRSLRSPTAEPQRILAVVRNMTSGTSLEDEADARVDAKMAAQLETIAANHGGEVPIHGRLFLQWLHYVFPRQCPFPHKSGTTVHRAPLEFEGEYVASQETMKAEASALPSESLPAFNVTNGTDVELQWMSQWSEEEELIAGYEGAGPTGWRPLPQILGAGCFGVAVLLGAVRFNRKPSDEGLLPIHRKAHFV
;
A
#
# COMPACT_ATOMS: atom_id res chain seq x y z
N MET A 1 -17.04 7.23 42.11
CA MET A 1 -16.20 8.16 42.90
C MET A 1 -15.82 7.43 44.19
N PRO A 2 -14.54 7.40 44.58
CA PRO A 2 -13.77 8.60 44.88
C PRO A 2 -12.53 8.79 44.00
N PHE A 3 -12.36 10.04 43.59
CA PHE A 3 -11.16 10.64 43.06
C PHE A 3 -10.07 10.74 44.15
N ASN A 4 -8.83 10.94 43.70
CA ASN A 4 -7.70 11.53 44.42
C ASN A 4 -6.63 10.56 44.95
N ARG A 5 -5.89 9.91 44.04
CA ARG A 5 -4.45 9.70 44.27
C ARG A 5 -3.74 10.93 43.73
N GLY A 6 -3.23 11.74 44.65
CA GLY A 6 -2.49 12.94 44.30
C GLY A 6 -1.33 12.62 43.37
N LEU A 7 -1.32 13.28 42.22
CA LEU A 7 -0.13 13.42 41.39
C LEU A 7 0.94 14.09 42.25
N ASN A 8 1.91 13.29 42.73
CA ASN A 8 3.02 13.79 43.52
C ASN A 8 3.96 14.55 42.55
N PRO A 9 4.23 15.85 42.76
CA PRO A 9 5.00 16.63 41.80
C PRO A 9 6.46 16.15 41.81
N GLY A 10 6.84 15.36 40.81
CA GLY A 10 8.24 15.16 40.44
C GLY A 10 8.72 13.72 40.20
N ARG A 11 7.89 12.69 40.30
CA ARG A 11 8.29 11.31 39.92
C ARG A 11 7.11 10.54 39.31
N TYR A 12 7.22 10.25 38.02
CA TYR A 12 6.32 9.36 37.29
C TYR A 12 6.90 7.94 37.28
N THR A 13 6.07 6.92 37.44
CA THR A 13 6.48 5.51 37.28
C THR A 13 6.35 5.08 35.81
N PHE A 14 6.90 3.90 35.49
CA PHE A 14 6.68 3.29 34.18
C PHE A 14 5.20 2.97 33.97
N GLU A 15 4.50 2.53 35.02
CA GLU A 15 3.06 2.26 34.98
C GLU A 15 2.26 3.53 34.70
N ASP A 16 2.62 4.67 35.31
CA ASP A 16 1.97 5.96 35.03
C ASP A 16 2.16 6.34 33.55
N ALA A 17 3.39 6.18 33.02
CA ALA A 17 3.67 6.44 31.61
C ALA A 17 2.91 5.47 30.69
N HIS A 18 2.81 4.18 31.05
CA HIS A 18 2.10 3.18 30.27
C HIS A 18 0.59 3.43 30.25
N GLU A 19 -0.01 3.82 31.38
CA GLU A 19 -1.42 4.19 31.47
C GLU A 19 -1.73 5.44 30.65
N ILE A 20 -0.88 6.48 30.75
CA ILE A 20 -1.03 7.70 29.95
C ILE A 20 -0.88 7.40 28.46
N VAL A 21 0.16 6.66 28.06
CA VAL A 21 0.38 6.28 26.66
C VAL A 21 -0.79 5.43 26.16
N GLY A 22 -1.25 4.43 26.91
CA GLY A 22 -2.41 3.62 26.55
C GLY A 22 -3.69 4.44 26.36
N GLY A 23 -3.95 5.41 27.25
CA GLY A 23 -5.07 6.34 27.13
C GLY A 23 -4.98 7.27 25.92
N ILE A 24 -3.78 7.78 25.63
CA ILE A 24 -3.50 8.55 24.41
C ILE A 24 -3.75 7.66 23.20
N THR A 25 -3.16 6.47 23.13
CA THR A 25 -3.32 5.56 21.99
C THR A 25 -4.79 5.24 21.70
N HIS A 26 -5.61 4.92 22.70
CA HIS A 26 -7.02 4.58 22.46
C HIS A 26 -7.88 5.76 21.98
N SER A 27 -7.71 6.94 22.60
CA SER A 27 -8.50 8.12 22.25
C SER A 27 -8.04 8.76 20.93
N PHE A 28 -6.75 8.73 20.69
CA PHE A 28 -6.11 9.29 19.52
C PHE A 28 -6.30 8.42 18.28
N ALA A 29 -6.32 7.09 18.45
CA ALA A 29 -6.65 6.13 17.40
C ALA A 29 -7.97 6.45 16.73
N SER A 30 -9.05 6.53 17.52
CA SER A 30 -10.39 6.82 17.01
C SER A 30 -10.49 8.20 16.38
N PHE A 31 -9.76 9.18 16.93
CA PHE A 31 -9.73 10.53 16.36
C PHE A 31 -9.02 10.54 15.00
N TRP A 32 -7.83 9.94 14.91
CA TRP A 32 -7.09 9.88 13.65
C TRP A 32 -7.84 9.12 12.57
N GLU A 33 -8.52 8.04 12.94
CA GLU A 33 -9.36 7.29 12.00
C GLU A 33 -10.51 8.14 11.43
N SER A 34 -11.12 9.01 12.26
CA SER A 34 -12.14 9.95 11.76
C SER A 34 -11.57 10.98 10.79
N GLU A 35 -10.36 11.48 11.03
CA GLU A 35 -9.67 12.40 10.11
C GLU A 35 -9.32 11.71 8.78
N CYS A 36 -8.86 10.45 8.83
CA CYS A 36 -8.59 9.64 7.65
C CYS A 36 -9.87 9.38 6.84
N THR A 37 -10.98 9.09 7.51
CA THR A 37 -12.29 8.87 6.87
C THR A 37 -12.77 10.13 6.17
N GLU A 38 -12.76 11.28 6.85
CA GLU A 38 -13.19 12.56 6.28
C GLU A 38 -12.33 12.95 5.07
N MET A 39 -11.00 12.82 5.18
CA MET A 39 -10.08 13.07 4.08
C MET A 39 -10.37 12.18 2.87
N LYS A 40 -10.63 10.89 3.11
CA LYS A 40 -10.96 9.92 2.06
C LYS A 40 -12.28 10.25 1.39
N GLU A 41 -13.31 10.62 2.14
CA GLU A 41 -14.62 11.02 1.59
C GLU A 41 -14.50 12.23 0.67
N GLN A 42 -13.70 13.23 1.03
CA GLN A 42 -13.43 14.37 0.15
C GLN A 42 -12.73 13.95 -1.14
N LEU A 43 -11.72 13.08 -1.07
CA LEU A 43 -11.04 12.54 -2.25
C LEU A 43 -12.01 11.72 -3.13
N ILE A 44 -12.90 10.93 -2.53
CA ILE A 44 -13.92 10.16 -3.25
C ILE A 44 -14.92 11.10 -3.95
N ALA A 45 -15.36 12.18 -3.29
CA ALA A 45 -16.21 13.19 -3.90
C ALA A 45 -15.53 13.88 -5.10
N MET A 46 -14.19 13.85 -5.14
CA MET A 46 -13.43 14.35 -6.28
C MET A 46 -13.30 13.36 -7.46
N ASP A 47 -13.41 12.05 -7.22
CA ASP A 47 -13.30 10.95 -8.19
C ASP A 47 -14.61 10.73 -8.98
N SER A 48 -14.83 11.62 -9.97
CA SER A 48 -16.03 11.62 -10.82
C SER A 48 -16.18 10.36 -11.70
N GLN A 49 -15.07 9.65 -11.98
CA GLN A 49 -15.07 8.48 -12.86
C GLN A 49 -15.13 7.15 -12.10
N HIS A 50 -15.12 7.18 -10.76
CA HIS A 50 -15.10 6.00 -9.90
C HIS A 50 -13.91 5.09 -10.24
N THR A 51 -12.73 5.70 -10.35
CA THR A 51 -11.45 5.05 -10.73
C THR A 51 -10.46 5.02 -9.57
N GLY A 52 -10.84 5.54 -8.40
CA GLY A 52 -9.95 5.66 -7.25
C GLY A 52 -8.86 6.71 -7.47
N ARG A 53 -9.07 7.63 -8.41
CA ARG A 53 -8.10 8.63 -8.83
C ARG A 53 -8.75 10.01 -8.88
N VAL A 54 -8.00 11.02 -8.43
CA VAL A 54 -8.42 12.42 -8.46
C VAL A 54 -7.51 13.19 -9.42
N PRO A 55 -8.04 13.93 -10.42
CA PRO A 55 -7.21 14.81 -11.23
C PRO A 55 -6.40 15.77 -10.35
N LEU A 56 -5.10 15.91 -10.61
CA LEU A 56 -4.21 16.75 -9.78
C LEU A 56 -4.67 18.21 -9.72
N SER A 57 -5.26 18.72 -10.81
CA SER A 57 -5.88 20.04 -10.85
C SER A 57 -7.01 20.20 -9.82
N LYS A 58 -7.84 19.18 -9.63
CA LYS A 58 -8.93 19.18 -8.64
C LYS A 58 -8.41 19.00 -7.21
N PHE A 59 -7.38 18.17 -7.04
CA PHE A 59 -6.66 18.01 -5.77
C PHE A 59 -6.10 19.35 -5.27
N TYR A 60 -5.31 20.05 -6.09
CA TYR A 60 -4.76 21.35 -5.72
C TYR A 60 -5.81 22.46 -5.67
N GLY A 61 -6.84 22.43 -6.53
CA GLY A 61 -7.95 23.39 -6.47
C GLY A 61 -8.66 23.32 -5.11
N THR A 62 -8.95 22.11 -4.63
CA THR A 62 -9.52 21.88 -3.28
C THR A 62 -8.53 22.30 -2.19
N GLY A 63 -7.23 22.00 -2.39
CA GLY A 63 -6.11 22.46 -1.57
C GLY A 63 -6.09 23.97 -1.31
N LEU A 64 -6.42 24.76 -2.34
CA LEU A 64 -6.39 26.22 -2.30
C LEU A 64 -7.69 26.82 -1.73
N GLU A 65 -8.84 26.19 -1.97
CA GLU A 65 -10.16 26.80 -1.72
C GLU A 65 -10.88 26.27 -0.48
N ALA A 66 -10.69 24.99 -0.14
CA ALA A 66 -11.53 24.29 0.84
C ALA A 66 -10.72 23.59 1.94
N ASP A 67 -9.67 22.86 1.56
CA ASP A 67 -8.94 21.99 2.47
C ASP A 67 -7.44 22.04 2.24
N TRP A 68 -6.74 22.80 3.08
CA TRP A 68 -5.30 23.03 3.00
C TRP A 68 -4.45 21.74 3.10
N ARG A 69 -5.03 20.61 3.51
CA ARG A 69 -4.33 19.31 3.59
C ARG A 69 -3.83 18.83 2.23
N PHE A 70 -4.51 19.19 1.13
CA PHE A 70 -4.19 18.75 -0.22
C PHE A 70 -3.15 19.65 -0.91
N ALA A 71 -1.90 19.56 -0.46
CA ALA A 71 -0.84 20.48 -0.89
C ALA A 71 0.51 19.82 -1.15
N GLU A 72 0.62 18.49 -1.08
CA GLU A 72 1.88 17.80 -1.36
C GLU A 72 2.39 18.07 -2.78
N SER A 73 3.70 18.30 -2.92
CA SER A 73 4.32 18.55 -4.22
C SER A 73 4.27 17.32 -5.12
N GLU A 74 4.26 17.52 -6.43
CA GLU A 74 4.30 16.42 -7.40
C GLU A 74 5.51 15.50 -7.21
N ALA A 75 6.66 16.09 -6.87
CA ALA A 75 7.88 15.34 -6.60
C ALA A 75 7.68 14.37 -5.44
N TYR A 76 7.05 14.84 -4.37
CA TYR A 76 6.79 14.05 -3.19
C TYR A 76 5.67 13.03 -3.39
N LEU A 77 4.55 13.42 -4.03
CA LEU A 77 3.47 12.50 -4.41
C LEU A 77 3.97 11.35 -5.30
N ARG A 78 4.91 11.62 -6.21
CA ARG A 78 5.55 10.61 -7.05
C ARG A 78 6.41 9.65 -6.23
N GLU A 79 7.24 10.16 -5.32
CA GLU A 79 8.07 9.32 -4.44
C GLU A 79 7.20 8.42 -3.55
N LEU A 80 6.10 8.94 -3.02
CA LEU A 80 5.12 8.17 -2.24
C LEU A 80 4.35 7.12 -3.06
N GLY A 81 4.46 7.14 -4.39
CA GLY A 81 3.65 6.30 -5.26
C GLY A 81 2.18 6.70 -5.30
N ALA A 82 1.86 7.93 -4.92
CA ALA A 82 0.50 8.47 -4.92
C ALA A 82 0.17 9.21 -6.21
N LEU A 83 1.13 9.46 -7.11
CA LEU A 83 0.91 10.16 -8.39
C LEU A 83 0.92 9.19 -9.58
N ASP A 84 -0.14 9.22 -10.38
CA ASP A 84 -0.25 8.59 -11.69
C ASP A 84 -0.04 9.64 -12.79
N GLU A 85 0.95 9.41 -13.65
CA GLU A 85 1.29 10.25 -14.80
C GLU A 85 1.21 9.48 -16.13
N THR A 86 0.71 8.24 -16.10
CA THR A 86 0.70 7.34 -17.26
C THR A 86 -0.51 7.57 -18.16
N GLY A 87 -1.59 8.10 -17.59
CA GLY A 87 -2.82 8.37 -18.31
C GLY A 87 -2.75 9.62 -19.19
N ARG A 88 -3.31 9.52 -20.40
CA ARG A 88 -3.68 10.68 -21.25
C ARG A 88 -4.61 11.72 -20.58
N ALA A 89 -5.23 11.39 -19.43
CA ALA A 89 -6.10 12.28 -18.67
C ALA A 89 -5.31 13.35 -17.88
N GLY A 90 -3.98 13.29 -17.92
CA GLY A 90 -3.11 14.12 -17.12
C GLY A 90 -2.74 13.45 -15.80
N LYS A 91 -2.12 14.22 -14.91
CA LYS A 91 -1.65 13.73 -13.62
C LYS A 91 -2.84 13.48 -12.70
N GLN A 92 -2.85 12.35 -12.01
CA GLN A 92 -3.92 11.99 -11.08
C GLN A 92 -3.34 11.47 -9.77
N VAL A 93 -3.96 11.82 -8.65
CA VAL A 93 -3.62 11.28 -7.33
C VAL A 93 -4.38 9.98 -7.12
N ILE A 94 -3.67 8.90 -6.79
CA ILE A 94 -4.22 7.59 -6.46
C ILE A 94 -4.67 7.62 -5.00
N ILE A 95 -5.99 7.63 -4.78
CA ILE A 95 -6.62 7.84 -3.47
C ILE A 95 -6.06 6.89 -2.40
N PRO A 96 -6.12 5.55 -2.56
CA PRO A 96 -5.65 4.65 -1.51
C PRO A 96 -4.15 4.78 -1.24
N ASN A 97 -3.32 5.10 -2.24
CA ASN A 97 -1.89 5.34 -2.03
C ASN A 97 -1.63 6.64 -1.28
N TYR A 98 -2.42 7.69 -1.56
CA TYR A 98 -2.34 8.95 -0.83
C TYR A 98 -2.75 8.79 0.64
N ILE A 99 -3.89 8.15 0.92
CA ILE A 99 -4.35 7.89 2.30
C ILE A 99 -3.31 7.08 3.09
N GLN A 100 -2.62 6.14 2.42
CA GLN A 100 -1.56 5.32 3.00
C GLN A 100 -0.16 5.97 2.97
N ALA A 101 -0.05 7.21 2.50
CA ALA A 101 1.22 7.90 2.38
C ALA A 101 1.78 8.29 3.75
N ALA A 102 3.11 8.37 3.85
CA ALA A 102 3.80 8.76 5.07
C ALA A 102 3.50 10.21 5.52
N SER A 103 3.00 11.08 4.64
CA SER A 103 2.48 12.40 5.01
C SER A 103 1.16 12.35 5.76
N ASN A 104 0.38 11.27 5.58
CA ASN A 104 -0.87 11.00 6.27
C ASN A 104 -0.69 10.02 7.44
N CYS A 105 0.54 9.88 7.93
CA CYS A 105 0.84 9.19 9.17
C CYS A 105 1.07 10.22 10.29
N ILE A 106 0.30 10.12 11.37
CA ILE A 106 0.39 11.05 12.50
C ILE A 106 1.68 10.92 13.30
N VAL A 107 2.22 9.70 13.35
CA VAL A 107 3.57 9.44 13.82
C VAL A 107 4.33 8.92 12.63
N ALA A 108 5.37 9.63 12.21
CA ALA A 108 6.25 9.21 11.13
C ALA A 108 7.70 9.32 11.63
N THR A 109 8.15 8.32 12.39
CA THR A 109 9.54 8.21 12.82
C THR A 109 10.28 7.20 11.96
N ASN A 110 11.62 7.20 12.04
CA ASN A 110 12.47 6.24 11.33
C ASN A 110 12.11 4.76 11.56
N HIS A 111 11.54 4.42 12.73
CA HIS A 111 11.34 3.03 13.15
C HIS A 111 9.86 2.65 13.30
N TYR A 112 8.97 3.63 13.35
CA TYR A 112 7.57 3.41 13.68
C TYR A 112 6.70 4.47 13.02
N MET A 113 5.61 4.01 12.42
CA MET A 113 4.60 4.84 11.79
C MET A 113 3.19 4.45 12.25
N VAL A 114 2.36 5.45 12.51
CA VAL A 114 0.91 5.32 12.75
C VAL A 114 0.19 6.01 11.61
N CYS A 115 -0.49 5.23 10.78
CA CYS A 115 -1.09 5.69 9.55
C CYS A 115 -2.58 5.34 9.51
N CYS A 116 -3.30 5.90 8.54
CA CYS A 116 -4.68 5.55 8.25
C CYS A 116 -4.86 4.05 8.00
N VAL A 117 -6.02 3.50 8.34
CA VAL A 117 -6.36 2.09 8.06
C VAL A 117 -6.32 1.80 6.55
N ASN A 118 -5.77 0.64 6.19
CA ASN A 118 -5.78 0.15 4.82
C ASN A 118 -7.04 -0.68 4.57
N ASP A 119 -8.00 -0.09 3.87
CA ASP A 119 -9.30 -0.69 3.55
C ASP A 119 -9.22 -1.90 2.61
N CYS A 120 -8.07 -2.15 1.98
CA CYS A 120 -7.81 -3.38 1.26
C CYS A 120 -7.63 -4.58 2.19
N ASN A 121 -7.15 -4.37 3.42
CA ASN A 121 -6.82 -5.45 4.35
C ASN A 121 -8.04 -6.32 4.71
N PRO A 122 -9.23 -5.75 5.01
CA PRO A 122 -10.44 -6.55 5.18
C PRO A 122 -10.80 -7.39 3.95
N LEU A 123 -10.60 -6.86 2.74
CA LEU A 123 -10.89 -7.56 1.49
C LEU A 123 -9.95 -8.75 1.30
N LEU A 124 -8.64 -8.54 1.50
CA LEU A 124 -7.63 -9.60 1.46
C LEU A 124 -7.89 -10.66 2.53
N THR A 125 -8.28 -10.24 3.75
CA THR A 125 -8.59 -11.17 4.85
C THR A 125 -9.79 -12.07 4.51
N GLU A 126 -10.83 -11.51 3.85
CA GLU A 126 -11.97 -12.30 3.41
C GLU A 126 -11.60 -13.27 2.28
N LEU A 127 -10.77 -12.84 1.33
CA LEU A 127 -10.22 -13.70 0.29
C LEU A 127 -9.41 -14.86 0.89
N ASP A 128 -8.50 -14.58 1.82
CA ASP A 128 -7.70 -15.61 2.50
C ASP A 128 -8.58 -16.62 3.23
N ARG A 129 -9.59 -16.14 3.98
CA ARG A 129 -10.54 -16.98 4.72
C ARG A 129 -11.36 -17.90 3.80
N SER A 130 -11.77 -17.38 2.66
CA SER A 130 -12.62 -18.08 1.68
C SER A 130 -11.82 -19.04 0.78
N LEU A 131 -10.61 -18.65 0.36
CA LEU A 131 -9.74 -19.44 -0.51
C LEU A 131 -8.94 -20.50 0.26
N ARG A 132 -8.48 -20.18 1.48
CA ARG A 132 -7.70 -21.07 2.35
C ARG A 132 -6.47 -21.67 1.67
N SER A 133 -5.87 -20.92 0.74
CA SER A 133 -4.75 -21.36 -0.07
C SER A 133 -3.99 -20.11 -0.54
N PRO A 134 -2.64 -20.15 -0.64
CA PRO A 134 -1.85 -19.02 -1.09
C PRO A 134 -1.90 -18.84 -2.63
N THR A 135 -2.49 -19.81 -3.34
CA THR A 135 -2.85 -19.78 -4.76
C THR A 135 -4.29 -20.24 -4.97
N ALA A 136 -4.96 -19.78 -6.03
CA ALA A 136 -6.30 -20.26 -6.38
C ALA A 136 -6.61 -20.13 -7.88
N GLU A 137 -7.48 -21.00 -8.39
CA GLU A 137 -8.02 -20.90 -9.75
C GLU A 137 -8.82 -19.58 -9.95
N PRO A 138 -8.73 -18.92 -11.12
CA PRO A 138 -9.42 -17.66 -11.41
C PRO A 138 -10.92 -17.70 -11.12
N GLN A 139 -11.61 -18.78 -11.47
CA GLN A 139 -13.06 -18.87 -11.30
C GLN A 139 -13.47 -18.91 -9.83
N ARG A 140 -12.62 -19.50 -8.97
CA ARG A 140 -12.84 -19.53 -7.52
C ARG A 140 -12.67 -18.14 -6.91
N ILE A 141 -11.63 -17.40 -7.32
CA ILE A 141 -11.41 -16.01 -6.91
C ILE A 141 -12.60 -15.13 -7.34
N LEU A 142 -13.01 -15.22 -8.61
CA LEU A 142 -14.13 -14.43 -9.14
C LEU A 142 -15.43 -14.70 -8.39
N ALA A 143 -15.69 -15.95 -7.98
CA ALA A 143 -16.86 -16.30 -7.19
C ALA A 143 -16.84 -15.63 -5.80
N VAL A 144 -15.70 -15.63 -5.12
CA VAL A 144 -15.55 -14.97 -3.80
C VAL A 144 -15.70 -13.47 -3.93
N VAL A 145 -14.99 -12.84 -4.88
CA VAL A 145 -15.02 -11.39 -5.09
C VAL A 145 -16.43 -10.93 -5.43
N ARG A 146 -17.13 -11.59 -6.37
CA ARG A 146 -18.53 -11.23 -6.70
C ARG A 146 -19.45 -11.28 -5.47
N ASN A 147 -19.27 -12.25 -4.58
CA ASN A 147 -20.07 -12.34 -3.35
C ASN A 147 -19.76 -11.18 -2.38
N MET A 148 -18.51 -10.75 -2.27
CA MET A 148 -18.13 -9.60 -1.44
C MET A 148 -18.81 -8.31 -1.92
N THR A 149 -18.93 -8.16 -3.24
CA THR A 149 -19.46 -6.95 -3.89
C THR A 149 -20.98 -6.85 -3.86
N SER A 150 -21.68 -7.96 -3.67
CA SER A 150 -23.13 -7.99 -3.50
C SER A 150 -23.59 -7.66 -2.08
N GLY A 151 -22.66 -7.57 -1.12
CA GLY A 151 -22.94 -7.31 0.31
C GLY A 151 -22.76 -5.86 0.75
N THR A 152 -22.20 -4.99 -0.09
CA THR A 152 -22.01 -3.56 0.18
C THR A 152 -23.30 -2.79 -0.16
N SER A 153 -23.80 -2.01 0.79
CA SER A 153 -25.07 -1.29 0.77
C SER A 153 -25.24 -0.33 -0.42
N LEU A 154 -26.50 -0.10 -0.80
CA LEU A 154 -27.03 0.66 -1.95
C LEU A 154 -26.59 2.15 -2.07
N GLU A 155 -25.65 2.62 -1.26
CA GLU A 155 -25.11 3.98 -1.27
C GLU A 155 -23.66 4.03 -1.85
N ASP A 156 -22.96 2.89 -1.89
CA ASP A 156 -21.61 2.70 -2.46
C ASP A 156 -21.65 1.86 -3.77
N GLU A 157 -22.70 2.03 -4.58
CA GLU A 157 -23.01 1.30 -5.83
C GLU A 157 -22.04 1.61 -7.00
N ALA A 158 -20.73 1.62 -6.74
CA ALA A 158 -19.68 1.75 -7.75
C ALA A 158 -18.45 0.86 -7.53
N ASP A 159 -18.39 0.10 -6.44
CA ASP A 159 -17.10 -0.20 -5.81
C ASP A 159 -16.38 -1.48 -6.26
N ALA A 160 -16.96 -2.28 -7.16
CA ALA A 160 -16.22 -3.38 -7.76
C ALA A 160 -16.52 -3.69 -9.22
N ARG A 161 -15.47 -3.64 -10.04
CA ARG A 161 -15.57 -3.89 -11.49
C ARG A 161 -15.13 -5.30 -11.83
N VAL A 162 -16.00 -6.29 -11.67
CA VAL A 162 -15.72 -7.67 -12.13
C VAL A 162 -16.29 -7.90 -13.54
N ASP A 163 -15.79 -7.12 -14.50
CA ASP A 163 -16.17 -7.25 -15.91
C ASP A 163 -15.40 -8.38 -16.63
N ALA A 164 -15.71 -8.58 -17.91
CA ALA A 164 -15.07 -9.60 -18.73
C ALA A 164 -13.55 -9.38 -18.87
N LYS A 165 -13.08 -8.13 -18.82
CA LYS A 165 -11.67 -7.78 -18.91
C LYS A 165 -10.94 -8.17 -17.63
N MET A 166 -11.51 -7.88 -16.46
CA MET A 166 -10.94 -8.29 -15.17
C MET A 166 -10.91 -9.81 -15.03
N ALA A 167 -11.94 -10.51 -15.51
CA ALA A 167 -11.90 -11.97 -15.58
C ALA A 167 -10.75 -12.46 -16.48
N ALA A 168 -10.62 -11.90 -17.71
CA ALA A 168 -9.55 -12.28 -18.63
C ALA A 168 -8.15 -11.98 -18.08
N GLN A 169 -7.97 -10.85 -17.39
CA GLN A 169 -6.68 -10.51 -16.75
C GLN A 169 -6.29 -11.52 -15.68
N LEU A 170 -7.25 -11.97 -14.88
CA LEU A 170 -7.00 -12.99 -13.87
C LEU A 170 -6.59 -14.35 -14.50
N GLU A 171 -7.20 -14.72 -15.62
CA GLU A 171 -6.80 -15.89 -16.41
C GLU A 171 -5.36 -15.74 -16.97
N THR A 172 -4.98 -14.55 -17.43
CA THR A 172 -3.60 -14.26 -17.87
C THR A 172 -2.60 -14.45 -16.75
N ILE A 173 -2.90 -13.96 -15.54
CA ILE A 173 -2.04 -14.16 -14.37
C ILE A 173 -1.89 -15.66 -14.07
N ALA A 174 -3.00 -16.41 -14.08
CA ALA A 174 -2.99 -17.84 -13.83
C ALA A 174 -2.20 -18.62 -14.90
N ALA A 175 -2.31 -18.25 -16.17
CA ALA A 175 -1.59 -18.90 -17.26
C ALA A 175 -0.06 -18.82 -17.07
N ASN A 176 0.43 -17.73 -16.49
CA ASN A 176 1.85 -17.54 -16.16
C ASN A 176 2.29 -18.28 -14.88
N HIS A 177 1.33 -18.85 -14.12
CA HIS A 177 1.55 -19.44 -12.80
C HIS A 177 0.93 -20.85 -12.67
N GLY A 178 1.00 -21.64 -13.74
CA GLY A 178 0.60 -23.06 -13.69
C GLY A 178 -0.91 -23.30 -13.58
N GLY A 179 -1.73 -22.31 -13.95
CA GLY A 179 -3.19 -22.37 -13.91
C GLY A 179 -3.81 -21.82 -12.62
N GLU A 180 -3.00 -21.37 -11.66
CA GLU A 180 -3.48 -20.75 -10.43
C GLU A 180 -2.90 -19.35 -10.25
N VAL A 181 -3.61 -18.47 -9.54
CA VAL A 181 -3.19 -17.11 -9.24
C VAL A 181 -2.57 -17.05 -7.84
N PRO A 182 -1.31 -16.57 -7.68
CA PRO A 182 -0.75 -16.25 -6.37
C PRO A 182 -1.46 -15.03 -5.76
N ILE A 183 -2.25 -15.23 -4.70
CA ILE A 183 -3.14 -14.18 -4.15
C ILE A 183 -2.43 -13.12 -3.30
N HIS A 184 -1.13 -13.27 -3.10
CA HIS A 184 -0.27 -12.24 -2.50
C HIS A 184 0.80 -11.74 -3.48
N GLY A 185 0.71 -12.14 -4.75
CA GLY A 185 1.57 -11.63 -5.81
C GLY A 185 1.21 -10.20 -6.19
N ARG A 186 2.19 -9.46 -6.69
CA ARG A 186 2.02 -8.10 -7.20
C ARG A 186 0.92 -8.02 -8.26
N LEU A 187 0.85 -8.95 -9.23
CA LEU A 187 -0.16 -8.86 -10.30
C LEU A 187 -1.58 -9.06 -9.76
N PHE A 188 -1.75 -9.93 -8.75
CA PHE A 188 -3.05 -10.09 -8.10
C PHE A 188 -3.44 -8.83 -7.30
N LEU A 189 -2.51 -8.23 -6.56
CA LEU A 189 -2.78 -6.97 -5.87
C LEU A 189 -3.09 -5.83 -6.86
N GLN A 190 -2.46 -5.83 -8.03
CA GLN A 190 -2.71 -4.86 -9.09
C GLN A 190 -4.10 -5.08 -9.68
N TRP A 191 -4.51 -6.33 -9.88
CA TRP A 191 -5.88 -6.69 -10.25
C TRP A 191 -6.88 -6.23 -9.19
N LEU A 192 -6.59 -6.46 -7.92
CA LEU A 192 -7.46 -6.07 -6.81
C LEU A 192 -7.60 -4.55 -6.69
N HIS A 193 -6.54 -3.78 -6.95
CA HIS A 193 -6.59 -2.32 -7.08
C HIS A 193 -7.58 -1.88 -8.17
N TYR A 194 -7.58 -2.53 -9.34
CA TYR A 194 -8.49 -2.17 -10.41
C TYR A 194 -9.93 -2.64 -10.19
N VAL A 195 -10.11 -3.74 -9.45
CA VAL A 195 -11.43 -4.18 -9.02
C VAL A 195 -11.99 -3.25 -7.95
N PHE A 196 -11.23 -2.94 -6.90
CA PHE A 196 -11.62 -2.11 -5.75
C PHE A 196 -10.79 -0.81 -5.66
N PRO A 197 -11.00 0.14 -6.58
CA PRO A 197 -10.09 1.27 -6.79
C PRO A 197 -10.01 2.27 -5.63
N ARG A 198 -11.03 2.34 -4.78
CA ARG A 198 -11.08 3.26 -3.63
C ARG A 198 -10.59 2.63 -2.34
N GLN A 199 -10.39 1.31 -2.32
CA GLN A 199 -9.99 0.55 -1.14
C GLN A 199 -8.54 0.06 -1.26
N CYS A 200 -8.17 -0.46 -2.43
CA CYS A 200 -6.90 -1.13 -2.61
C CYS A 200 -5.82 -0.23 -3.20
N PRO A 201 -4.65 -0.07 -2.55
CA PRO A 201 -3.55 0.72 -3.11
C PRO A 201 -2.94 0.04 -4.33
N PHE A 202 -2.46 0.84 -5.29
CA PHE A 202 -1.74 0.35 -6.45
C PHE A 202 -0.36 -0.19 -6.03
N PRO A 203 -0.03 -1.45 -6.35
CA PRO A 203 1.24 -2.07 -5.97
C PRO A 203 2.35 -1.71 -6.95
N HIS A 204 3.03 -0.61 -6.64
CA HIS A 204 4.28 -0.24 -7.30
C HIS A 204 5.33 -1.33 -7.12
N LYS A 205 6.28 -1.40 -8.06
CA LYS A 205 7.37 -2.38 -7.97
C LYS A 205 8.29 -2.05 -6.80
N SER A 206 8.94 -3.08 -6.28
CA SER A 206 9.87 -2.92 -5.17
C SER A 206 11.00 -1.95 -5.56
N GLY A 207 11.18 -0.90 -4.76
CA GLY A 207 12.20 0.12 -4.99
C GLY A 207 11.83 1.26 -5.95
N THR A 208 10.60 1.31 -6.50
CA THR A 208 10.16 2.45 -7.32
C THR A 208 9.50 3.57 -6.51
N THR A 209 9.09 3.29 -5.27
CA THR A 209 8.47 4.25 -4.35
C THR A 209 9.10 4.15 -2.96
N VAL A 210 8.97 5.22 -2.18
CA VAL A 210 9.53 5.34 -0.84
C VAL A 210 8.48 5.93 0.10
N HIS A 211 8.19 5.23 1.20
CA HIS A 211 7.38 5.75 2.30
C HIS A 211 8.23 6.66 3.20
N ARG A 212 8.64 7.81 2.66
CA ARG A 212 9.48 8.80 3.33
C ARG A 212 8.60 9.82 4.05
N ALA A 213 8.91 10.13 5.31
CA ALA A 213 8.19 11.16 6.05
C ALA A 213 8.49 12.56 5.49
N PRO A 214 7.59 13.55 5.65
CA PRO A 214 7.82 14.91 5.13
C PRO A 214 9.15 15.53 5.58
N LEU A 215 9.55 15.32 6.84
CA LEU A 215 10.80 15.84 7.39
C LEU A 215 12.07 15.17 6.84
N GLU A 216 11.93 13.98 6.25
CA GLU A 216 13.04 13.23 5.66
C GLU A 216 13.21 13.55 4.16
N PHE A 217 12.23 14.21 3.54
CA PHE A 217 12.20 14.50 2.10
C PHE A 217 13.23 15.56 1.71
N GLU A 218 14.07 15.22 0.74
CA GLU A 218 15.14 16.09 0.22
C GLU A 218 14.57 17.03 -0.85
N GLY A 219 13.68 17.92 -0.43
CA GLY A 219 13.01 18.88 -1.32
C GLY A 219 11.83 19.58 -0.66
N GLU A 220 11.09 20.37 -1.44
CA GLU A 220 9.84 20.95 -0.99
C GLU A 220 8.74 19.89 -1.04
N TYR A 221 8.33 19.38 0.12
CA TYR A 221 7.26 18.39 0.21
C TYR A 221 5.87 19.01 -0.02
N VAL A 222 5.74 20.34 0.15
CA VAL A 222 4.53 21.12 -0.14
C VAL A 222 4.74 21.90 -1.43
N ALA A 223 3.75 21.88 -2.32
CA ALA A 223 3.75 22.70 -3.52
C ALA A 223 3.60 24.19 -3.20
N SER A 224 4.28 25.05 -3.96
CA SER A 224 4.04 26.50 -3.88
C SER A 224 2.61 26.85 -4.30
N GLN A 225 2.03 27.92 -3.76
CA GLN A 225 0.69 28.36 -4.17
C GLN A 225 0.64 28.70 -5.67
N GLU A 226 1.74 29.23 -6.23
CA GLU A 226 1.88 29.52 -7.65
C GLU A 226 1.77 28.23 -8.48
N THR A 227 2.46 27.17 -8.06
CA THR A 227 2.39 25.84 -8.69
C THR A 227 0.99 25.26 -8.60
N MET A 228 0.39 25.28 -7.40
CA MET A 228 -0.97 24.77 -7.19
C MET A 228 -2.00 25.52 -8.05
N LYS A 229 -1.91 26.85 -8.13
CA LYS A 229 -2.80 27.68 -8.96
C LYS A 229 -2.60 27.40 -10.45
N ALA A 230 -1.34 27.27 -10.88
CA ALA A 230 -1.04 26.96 -12.27
C ALA A 230 -1.65 25.62 -12.69
N GLU A 231 -1.49 24.57 -11.87
CA GLU A 231 -2.04 23.23 -12.15
C GLU A 231 -3.58 23.19 -11.98
N ALA A 232 -4.15 23.88 -10.99
CA ALA A 232 -5.61 23.97 -10.82
C ALA A 232 -6.29 24.73 -11.97
N SER A 233 -5.62 25.76 -12.51
CA SER A 233 -6.10 26.53 -13.67
C SER A 233 -5.79 25.87 -15.01
N ALA A 234 -4.88 24.89 -15.04
CA ALA A 234 -4.67 24.07 -16.21
C ALA A 234 -5.98 23.30 -16.46
N LEU A 235 -6.62 23.57 -17.60
CA LEU A 235 -7.85 22.91 -17.98
C LEU A 235 -7.65 21.40 -17.79
N PRO A 236 -8.45 20.74 -16.93
CA PRO A 236 -8.44 19.29 -16.93
C PRO A 236 -8.73 18.87 -18.35
N SER A 237 -8.05 17.83 -18.80
CA SER A 237 -8.30 17.19 -20.09
C SER A 237 -9.72 16.58 -20.20
N GLU A 238 -10.67 17.00 -19.35
CA GLU A 238 -12.12 16.91 -19.59
C GLU A 238 -12.54 17.65 -20.87
N SER A 239 -11.70 18.54 -21.43
CA SER A 239 -11.92 19.15 -22.74
C SER A 239 -11.14 18.50 -23.90
N LEU A 240 -10.59 17.30 -23.73
CA LEU A 240 -10.52 16.43 -24.91
C LEU A 240 -11.97 16.03 -25.18
N PRO A 241 -12.55 16.38 -26.35
CA PRO A 241 -13.88 15.90 -26.69
C PRO A 241 -13.85 14.38 -26.50
N ALA A 242 -14.95 13.78 -26.03
CA ALA A 242 -15.18 12.35 -26.16
C ALA A 242 -14.68 11.93 -27.54
N PHE A 243 -13.45 11.40 -27.59
CA PHE A 243 -12.65 11.48 -28.79
C PHE A 243 -13.23 10.43 -29.70
N ASN A 244 -14.04 10.83 -30.70
CA ASN A 244 -14.78 9.98 -31.64
C ASN A 244 -14.43 8.51 -31.44
N VAL A 245 -15.11 7.90 -30.45
CA VAL A 245 -14.85 6.53 -30.03
C VAL A 245 -15.48 5.66 -31.10
N THR A 246 -14.78 5.55 -32.23
CA THR A 246 -15.19 4.65 -33.30
C THR A 246 -14.96 3.21 -32.88
N ASN A 247 -14.16 2.96 -31.82
CA ASN A 247 -14.00 1.67 -31.15
C ASN A 247 -13.91 1.85 -29.63
N GLY A 248 -14.77 1.15 -28.88
CA GLY A 248 -14.80 1.17 -27.40
C GLY A 248 -13.49 0.76 -26.70
N THR A 249 -12.55 0.18 -27.44
CA THR A 249 -11.28 -0.35 -26.92
C THR A 249 -10.29 0.70 -26.41
N ASP A 250 -10.29 1.93 -26.93
CA ASP A 250 -9.27 2.95 -26.57
C ASP A 250 -9.61 3.70 -25.27
N VAL A 251 -10.91 3.95 -25.00
CA VAL A 251 -11.38 4.49 -23.71
C VAL A 251 -11.23 3.44 -22.59
N GLU A 252 -11.39 2.17 -22.94
CA GLU A 252 -11.35 1.03 -22.03
C GLU A 252 -9.91 0.67 -21.57
N LEU A 253 -8.87 1.17 -22.25
CA LEU A 253 -7.45 0.99 -21.85
C LEU A 253 -6.94 2.10 -20.91
N GLN A 254 -7.60 3.25 -20.90
CA GLN A 254 -7.12 4.44 -20.20
C GLN A 254 -7.11 4.29 -18.67
N TRP A 255 -8.14 3.67 -18.10
CA TRP A 255 -8.29 3.53 -16.65
C TRP A 255 -7.35 2.50 -16.01
N MET A 256 -6.73 1.63 -16.83
CA MET A 256 -5.68 0.67 -16.44
C MET A 256 -4.30 1.07 -16.97
N SER A 257 -4.06 2.36 -17.22
CA SER A 257 -2.84 2.85 -17.87
C SER A 257 -1.54 2.49 -17.15
N GLN A 258 -1.59 2.23 -15.83
CA GLN A 258 -0.44 1.80 -15.03
C GLN A 258 -0.22 0.28 -15.01
N TRP A 259 -1.08 -0.52 -15.64
CA TRP A 259 -0.94 -1.98 -15.61
C TRP A 259 0.43 -2.42 -16.18
N SER A 260 1.16 -3.21 -15.39
CA SER A 260 2.44 -3.81 -15.78
C SER A 260 2.43 -5.31 -15.51
N GLU A 261 2.88 -6.10 -16.49
CA GLU A 261 2.91 -7.58 -16.47
C GLU A 261 4.04 -8.19 -15.62
N GLU A 262 4.83 -7.37 -14.92
CA GLU A 262 5.95 -7.83 -14.12
C GLU A 262 5.49 -8.32 -12.74
N GLU A 263 5.74 -9.59 -12.42
CA GLU A 263 5.35 -10.22 -11.17
C GLU A 263 6.43 -10.06 -10.08
N GLU A 264 6.01 -9.83 -8.84
CA GLU A 264 6.85 -9.92 -7.64
C GLU A 264 6.12 -10.76 -6.60
N LEU A 265 6.75 -11.86 -6.16
CA LEU A 265 6.17 -12.78 -5.19
C LEU A 265 6.85 -12.62 -3.83
N ILE A 266 6.05 -12.53 -2.77
CA ILE A 266 6.54 -12.38 -1.38
C ILE A 266 7.28 -13.65 -0.90
N ALA A 267 6.92 -14.81 -1.47
CA ALA A 267 7.59 -16.08 -1.22
C ALA A 267 7.82 -16.81 -2.55
N GLY A 268 8.84 -17.67 -2.62
CA GLY A 268 9.00 -18.57 -3.75
C GLY A 268 7.84 -19.55 -3.78
N TYR A 269 6.88 -19.36 -4.69
CA TYR A 269 5.82 -20.32 -5.00
C TYR A 269 6.34 -21.51 -5.83
N GLU A 270 7.62 -21.85 -5.66
CA GLU A 270 8.22 -23.03 -6.24
C GLU A 270 7.85 -24.26 -5.40
N GLY A 271 6.80 -24.98 -5.83
CA GLY A 271 6.64 -26.38 -5.45
C GLY A 271 5.40 -26.74 -4.64
N ALA A 272 4.21 -26.53 -5.22
CA ALA A 272 3.04 -27.38 -4.91
C ALA A 272 2.94 -28.59 -5.86
N GLY A 273 4.07 -29.03 -6.44
CA GLY A 273 4.16 -30.35 -7.06
C GLY A 273 4.25 -31.43 -5.98
N PRO A 274 3.72 -32.64 -6.21
CA PRO A 274 3.76 -33.71 -5.21
C PRO A 274 5.22 -33.99 -4.83
N THR A 275 5.58 -33.68 -3.58
CA THR A 275 6.93 -33.84 -3.06
C THR A 275 7.26 -35.32 -2.95
N GLY A 276 7.83 -35.87 -4.03
CA GLY A 276 8.51 -37.16 -4.00
C GLY A 276 9.69 -37.08 -3.04
N TRP A 277 9.54 -37.70 -1.86
CA TRP A 277 10.61 -37.85 -0.89
C TRP A 277 11.84 -38.49 -1.57
N ARG A 278 12.90 -37.70 -1.75
CA ARG A 278 14.22 -38.25 -2.10
C ARG A 278 14.91 -38.65 -0.79
N PRO A 279 15.22 -39.94 -0.55
CA PRO A 279 15.98 -40.31 0.63
C PRO A 279 17.42 -39.76 0.51
N LEU A 280 17.89 -39.08 1.55
CA LEU A 280 19.27 -38.62 1.68
C LEU A 280 20.24 -39.82 1.65
N PRO A 281 21.43 -39.70 1.02
CA PRO A 281 22.44 -40.74 1.08
C PRO A 281 23.07 -40.75 2.49
N GLN A 282 23.06 -41.91 3.12
CA GLN A 282 23.77 -42.14 4.38
C GLN A 282 25.28 -42.12 4.12
N ILE A 283 25.96 -41.04 4.54
CA ILE A 283 27.42 -41.00 4.57
C ILE A 283 27.89 -41.50 5.94
N LEU A 284 28.35 -42.76 5.96
CA LEU A 284 29.23 -43.32 6.99
C LEU A 284 30.63 -42.72 6.84
N GLY A 285 31.28 -42.32 7.94
CA GLY A 285 32.74 -42.31 8.00
C GLY A 285 33.39 -41.14 8.73
N ALA A 286 33.78 -41.43 9.96
CA ALA A 286 34.74 -40.75 10.82
C ALA A 286 35.90 -40.00 10.15
N GLY A 287 36.25 -38.85 10.74
CA GLY A 287 37.63 -38.36 10.78
C GLY A 287 37.78 -36.89 10.42
N CYS A 288 37.65 -35.99 11.40
CA CYS A 288 38.34 -34.68 11.45
C CYS A 288 38.16 -33.94 12.81
N PHE A 289 38.07 -34.66 13.93
CA PHE A 289 38.28 -34.03 15.25
C PHE A 289 39.77 -34.11 15.58
N GLY A 290 40.56 -33.15 15.10
CA GLY A 290 42.00 -33.20 15.34
C GLY A 290 42.86 -32.10 14.76
N VAL A 291 42.38 -30.86 14.57
CA VAL A 291 43.28 -29.73 14.24
C VAL A 291 42.86 -28.40 14.93
N ALA A 292 41.93 -28.41 15.89
CA ALA A 292 41.47 -27.17 16.54
C ALA A 292 42.28 -26.73 17.78
N VAL A 293 43.47 -27.31 18.03
CA VAL A 293 44.24 -27.05 19.28
C VAL A 293 45.61 -26.40 19.07
N LEU A 294 46.06 -26.11 17.85
CA LEU A 294 47.45 -25.62 17.64
C LEU A 294 47.63 -24.30 16.87
N LEU A 295 46.65 -23.40 16.86
CA LEU A 295 46.91 -22.00 16.47
C LEU A 295 46.20 -21.02 17.42
N GLY A 296 46.74 -20.93 18.63
CA GLY A 296 46.55 -19.78 19.50
C GLY A 296 47.30 -18.55 18.97
N ALA A 297 46.69 -17.39 19.22
CA ALA A 297 47.30 -16.06 19.24
C ALA A 297 47.74 -15.44 17.90
N VAL A 298 46.78 -14.86 17.16
CA VAL A 298 47.03 -13.58 16.47
C VAL A 298 45.92 -12.59 16.81
N ARG A 299 46.30 -11.54 17.55
CA ARG A 299 45.44 -10.44 17.98
C ARG A 299 45.37 -9.43 16.83
N PHE A 300 44.35 -9.50 16.00
CA PHE A 300 44.08 -8.44 15.01
C PHE A 300 43.17 -7.38 15.62
N ASN A 301 43.74 -6.21 15.83
CA ASN A 301 43.06 -4.99 16.22
C ASN A 301 42.21 -4.52 15.03
N ARG A 302 40.89 -4.73 15.07
CA ARG A 302 39.94 -4.28 14.05
C ARG A 302 39.01 -3.26 14.70
N LYS A 303 39.03 -2.02 14.20
CA LYS A 303 38.06 -0.97 14.55
C LYS A 303 36.64 -1.50 14.25
N PRO A 304 35.62 -1.18 15.06
CA PRO A 304 34.25 -1.48 14.70
C PRO A 304 33.86 -0.55 13.54
N SER A 305 33.72 -1.11 12.35
CA SER A 305 32.88 -0.54 11.30
C SER A 305 31.44 -0.96 11.62
N ASP A 306 30.54 0.00 11.54
CA ASP A 306 29.11 -0.10 11.83
C ASP A 306 28.36 -0.84 10.70
N GLU A 307 28.79 -2.06 10.40
CA GLU A 307 28.15 -2.95 9.41
C GLU A 307 27.63 -4.19 10.13
N GLY A 308 26.47 -4.04 10.75
CA GLY A 308 25.77 -5.14 11.42
C GLY A 308 24.27 -4.92 11.62
N LEU A 309 23.70 -3.84 11.08
CA LEU A 309 22.24 -3.67 11.05
C LEU A 309 21.71 -4.33 9.79
N LEU A 310 21.11 -5.50 9.98
CA LEU A 310 20.22 -6.12 9.00
C LEU A 310 19.19 -5.06 8.52
N PRO A 311 18.79 -5.05 7.24
CA PRO A 311 17.74 -4.16 6.77
C PRO A 311 16.45 -4.50 7.52
N ILE A 312 16.09 -3.67 8.50
CA ILE A 312 14.85 -3.80 9.23
C ILE A 312 13.81 -3.10 8.37
N HIS A 313 12.98 -3.87 7.65
CA HIS A 313 11.79 -3.32 7.00
C HIS A 313 10.97 -2.57 8.05
N ARG A 314 10.67 -1.29 7.78
CA ARG A 314 9.77 -0.47 8.61
C ARG A 314 8.44 -1.23 8.75
N LYS A 315 8.03 -1.54 9.99
CA LYS A 315 6.71 -2.12 10.26
C LYS A 315 5.71 -0.99 10.40
N ALA A 316 4.84 -0.84 9.40
CA ALA A 316 3.66 0.00 9.55
C ALA A 316 2.70 -0.69 10.53
N HIS A 317 2.27 0.04 11.55
CA HIS A 317 1.19 -0.38 12.42
C HIS A 317 -0.04 0.43 12.05
N PHE A 318 -1.04 -0.28 11.53
CA PHE A 318 -2.38 0.28 11.33
C PHE A 318 -3.07 0.32 12.70
N VAL A 319 -3.77 1.41 12.97
CA VAL A 319 -4.45 1.66 14.24
C VAL A 319 -5.92 1.27 14.14
#